data_AF-U1R2C3-F1
#
_entry.id   AF-U1R2C3-F1
#
_cell.length_a   1.000
_cell.length_b   1.000
_cell.length_c   1.000
_cell.angle_alpha   90.00
_cell.angle_beta   90.00
_cell.angle_gamma   90.00
#
_symmetry.space_group_name_H-M   'P 1'
#
loop_
_entity.id
_entity.type
_entity.pdbx_description
1 polymer ?
#
loop_
_entity_poly.entity_id
_entity_poly.type
_entity_poly.pdbx_seq_one_letter_code
_entity_poly.pdbx_strand_id
1 'polypeptide(L)'
;PDEELDTVGERVGELPYVTLCYNRPRRPELDWEYNLFTMVHGREADAVDAKIDELAANHLPVDHERLYSTETLKQTGARYDELV
;
A
#
# COMPACT_ATOMS: atom_id res chain seq x y z
N PRO A 1 5.06 -7.77 -8.93
CA PRO A 1 4.34 -7.92 -10.21
C PRO A 1 4.93 -6.94 -11.24
N ASP A 2 6.05 -7.33 -11.86
CA ASP A 2 6.92 -6.37 -12.55
C ASP A 2 6.41 -6.04 -13.96
N GLU A 3 5.98 -7.05 -14.72
CA GLU A 3 5.48 -6.88 -16.09
C GLU A 3 4.02 -6.38 -16.13
N GLU A 4 3.27 -6.58 -15.05
CA GLU A 4 1.84 -6.24 -14.95
C GLU A 4 1.57 -5.08 -13.98
N LEU A 5 2.61 -4.35 -13.57
CA LEU A 5 2.55 -3.40 -12.46
C LEU A 5 1.45 -2.36 -12.64
N ASP A 6 1.35 -1.76 -13.82
CA ASP A 6 0.36 -0.72 -14.13
C ASP A 6 -1.05 -1.29 -14.14
N THR A 7 -1.29 -2.37 -14.91
CA THR A 7 -2.59 -3.05 -14.99
C THR A 7 -3.10 -3.51 -13.61
N VAL A 8 -2.21 -4.11 -12.82
CA VAL A 8 -2.53 -4.58 -11.47
C VAL A 8 -2.78 -3.40 -10.55
N GLY A 9 -1.94 -2.36 -10.62
CA GLY A 9 -2.08 -1.15 -9.81
C GLY A 9 -3.39 -0.41 -10.06
N GLU A 10 -3.79 -0.26 -11.31
CA GLU A 10 -5.08 0.34 -11.69
C GLU A 10 -6.25 -0.49 -11.14
N ARG A 11 -6.29 -1.79 -11.42
CA ARG A 11 -7.36 -2.69 -10.95
C ARG A 11 -7.49 -2.69 -9.43
N VAL A 12 -6.37 -2.77 -8.72
CA VAL A 12 -6.35 -2.81 -7.25
C VAL A 12 -6.70 -1.45 -6.67
N GLY A 13 -6.24 -0.35 -7.29
CA GLY A 13 -6.55 1.00 -6.88
C GLY A 13 -8.03 1.39 -7.02
N GLU A 14 -8.78 0.72 -7.90
CA GLU A 14 -10.23 0.90 -8.06
C GLU A 14 -11.06 0.18 -6.98
N LEU A 15 -10.46 -0.70 -6.18
CA LEU A 15 -11.18 -1.41 -5.13
C LEU A 15 -11.65 -0.42 -4.05
N PRO A 16 -12.92 -0.49 -3.59
CA PRO A 16 -13.51 0.54 -2.73
C PRO A 16 -12.86 0.64 -1.34
N TYR A 17 -12.11 -0.39 -0.92
CA TYR A 17 -11.39 -0.43 0.36
C TYR A 17 -9.90 -0.09 0.23
N VAL A 18 -9.40 0.13 -0.99
CA VAL A 18 -8.04 0.61 -1.25
C VAL A 18 -8.08 2.11 -1.46
N THR A 19 -7.53 2.85 -0.50
CA THR A 19 -7.55 4.33 -0.53
C THR A 19 -6.36 4.94 -1.27
N LEU A 20 -5.24 4.21 -1.34
CA LEU A 20 -4.05 4.57 -2.12
C LEU A 20 -3.46 3.30 -2.71
N CYS A 21 -3.07 3.35 -3.97
CA CYS A 21 -2.27 2.32 -4.62
C CYS A 21 -1.12 3.01 -5.36
N TYR A 22 0.12 2.65 -5.05
CA TYR A 22 1.29 3.27 -5.68
C TYR A 22 2.45 2.30 -5.77
N ASN A 23 3.33 2.55 -6.74
CA ASN A 23 4.57 1.81 -6.87
C ASN A 23 5.80 2.62 -6.39
N ARG A 24 6.84 1.89 -5.99
CA ARG A 24 8.18 2.41 -5.74
C ARG A 24 9.22 1.42 -6.26
N PRO A 25 10.41 1.87 -6.68
CA PRO A 25 11.50 0.97 -7.01
C PRO A 25 11.89 0.10 -5.81
N ARG A 26 12.19 -1.17 -6.07
CA ARG A 26 12.81 -2.07 -5.07
C ARG A 26 14.18 -1.54 -4.65
N ARG A 27 14.60 -1.89 -3.43
CA ARG A 27 15.93 -1.59 -2.86
C ARG A 27 16.54 -2.88 -2.29
N PRO A 28 16.96 -3.84 -3.13
CA PRO A 28 17.52 -5.11 -2.66
C PRO A 28 18.78 -4.92 -1.81
N GLU A 29 19.53 -3.84 -2.02
CA GLU A 29 20.68 -3.46 -1.19
C GLU A 29 20.33 -3.11 0.27
N LEU A 30 19.04 -2.87 0.53
CA LEU A 30 18.46 -2.62 1.86
C LEU A 30 17.45 -3.71 2.27
N ASP A 31 17.47 -4.87 1.63
CA ASP A 31 16.54 -5.97 1.89
C ASP A 31 15.06 -5.59 1.69
N TRP A 32 14.80 -4.75 0.66
CA TRP A 32 13.46 -4.25 0.37
C TRP A 32 12.99 -4.66 -1.04
N GLU A 33 12.27 -5.77 -1.10
CA GLU A 33 11.80 -6.37 -2.36
C GLU A 33 10.39 -5.90 -2.77
N TYR A 34 9.78 -4.98 -2.03
CA TYR A 34 8.42 -4.50 -2.30
C TYR A 34 8.39 -3.36 -3.32
N ASN A 35 7.54 -3.50 -4.34
CA ASN A 35 7.37 -2.48 -5.38
C ASN A 35 5.93 -1.99 -5.59
N LEU A 36 4.92 -2.62 -4.99
CA LEU A 36 3.53 -2.18 -5.03
C LEU A 36 3.00 -2.04 -3.60
N PHE A 37 2.36 -0.91 -3.32
CA PHE A 37 1.87 -0.55 -1.99
C PHE A 37 0.39 -0.23 -2.08
N THR A 38 -0.38 -0.79 -1.16
CA THR A 38 -1.83 -0.53 -1.05
C THR A 38 -2.16 -0.08 0.37
N MET A 39 -2.95 0.99 0.49
CA MET A 39 -3.40 1.51 1.78
C MET A 39 -4.85 1.13 2.02
N VAL A 40 -5.07 0.22 2.97
CA VAL A 40 -6.39 -0.25 3.38
C VAL A 40 -6.73 0.36 4.75
N HIS A 41 -7.90 0.99 4.85
CA HIS A 41 -8.36 1.60 6.10
C HIS A 41 -9.66 0.94 6.57
N GLY A 42 -9.81 0.83 7.89
CA GLY A 42 -11.01 0.33 8.53
C GLY A 42 -11.07 0.78 9.98
N ARG A 43 -12.21 0.55 10.63
CA ARG A 43 -12.42 0.92 12.04
C ARG A 43 -11.96 -0.15 13.02
N GLU A 44 -11.87 -1.39 12.55
CA GLU A 44 -11.53 -2.57 13.35
C GLU A 44 -10.43 -3.35 12.63
N ALA A 45 -9.44 -3.83 13.39
CA ALA A 45 -8.27 -4.51 12.83
C ALA A 45 -8.67 -5.78 12.05
N ASP A 46 -9.54 -6.61 12.65
CA ASP A 46 -10.01 -7.85 12.02
C ASP A 46 -10.75 -7.59 10.68
N ALA A 47 -11.48 -6.49 10.59
CA ALA A 47 -12.16 -6.09 9.35
C ALA A 47 -11.17 -5.64 8.26
N VAL A 48 -10.07 -4.97 8.65
CA VAL A 48 -8.98 -4.62 7.74
C VAL A 48 -8.25 -5.88 7.28
N ASP A 49 -7.94 -6.79 8.19
CA ASP A 49 -7.26 -8.05 7.88
C ASP A 49 -8.06 -8.90 6.89
N ALA A 50 -9.37 -9.01 7.09
CA ALA A 50 -10.24 -9.70 6.14
C ALA A 50 -10.22 -9.07 4.73
N LYS A 51 -10.05 -7.74 4.63
CA LYS A 51 -9.91 -7.06 3.33
C LYS A 51 -8.54 -7.25 2.70
N ILE A 52 -7.48 -7.32 3.51
CA ILE A 52 -6.14 -7.68 3.03
C ILE A 52 -6.14 -9.13 2.53
N ASP A 53 -6.79 -10.06 3.24
CA ASP A 53 -6.94 -11.45 2.81
C ASP A 53 -7.73 -11.55 1.49
N GLU A 54 -8.84 -10.83 1.36
CA GLU A 54 -9.63 -10.75 0.12
C GLU A 54 -8.80 -10.21 -1.05
N LEU A 55 -8.05 -9.13 -0.82
CA LEU A 55 -7.13 -8.53 -1.79
C LEU A 55 -6.08 -9.54 -2.25
N ALA A 56 -5.39 -10.20 -1.32
CA ALA A 56 -4.36 -11.17 -1.62
C ALA A 56 -4.91 -12.39 -2.37
N ALA A 57 -6.07 -12.91 -1.96
CA ALA A 57 -6.66 -14.10 -2.57
C ALA A 57 -7.19 -13.86 -3.99
N ASN A 58 -7.86 -12.72 -4.22
CA ASN A 58 -8.68 -12.52 -5.42
C ASN A 58 -8.07 -11.55 -6.42
N HIS A 59 -7.24 -10.61 -5.97
CA HIS A 59 -6.83 -9.47 -6.79
C HIS A 59 -5.30 -9.32 -6.87
N LEU A 60 -4.56 -9.83 -5.90
CA LEU A 60 -3.10 -9.71 -5.84
C LEU A 60 -2.45 -10.96 -5.21
N PRO A 61 -2.52 -12.13 -5.87
CA PRO A 61 -2.00 -13.41 -5.35
C PRO A 61 -0.48 -13.49 -5.50
N VAL A 62 0.22 -12.62 -4.78
CA VAL A 62 1.67 -12.54 -4.68
C VAL A 62 2.09 -12.44 -3.22
N ASP A 63 3.34 -12.75 -2.94
CA ASP A 63 3.90 -12.56 -1.60
C ASP A 63 3.80 -11.09 -1.19
N HIS A 64 3.35 -10.87 0.05
CA HIS A 64 3.15 -9.54 0.61
C HIS A 64 3.42 -9.56 2.11
N GLU A 65 3.69 -8.37 2.65
CA GLU A 65 3.76 -8.12 4.09
C GLU A 65 2.73 -7.06 4.49
N ARG A 66 2.29 -7.12 5.76
CA ARG A 66 1.36 -6.16 6.35
C ARG A 66 2.12 -5.19 7.24
N LEU A 67 1.97 -3.90 6.98
CA LEU A 67 2.56 -2.83 7.78
C LEU A 67 1.44 -2.09 8.53
N TYR A 68 1.22 -2.47 9.79
CA TYR A 68 0.21 -1.83 10.63
C TYR A 68 0.69 -0.48 11.16
N SER A 69 -0.12 0.55 10.95
CA SER A 69 0.08 1.84 11.63
C SER A 69 -0.37 1.72 13.08
N THR A 70 0.57 1.69 14.01
CA THR A 70 0.29 1.56 15.46
C THR A 70 0.39 2.88 16.21
N GLU A 71 1.22 3.80 15.71
CA GLU A 71 1.42 5.12 16.29
C GLU A 71 1.69 6.16 15.21
N THR A 72 1.18 7.38 15.40
CA THR A 72 1.48 8.52 14.53
C THR A 72 2.57 9.38 15.16
N LEU A 73 3.82 9.19 14.72
CA LEU A 73 4.96 9.99 15.21
C LEU A 73 4.94 11.43 14.68
N LYS A 74 4.42 11.62 13.46
CA LYS A 74 4.29 12.94 12.82
C LYS A 74 3.19 12.90 11.74
N GLN A 75 2.26 13.85 11.78
CA GLN A 75 1.28 14.08 10.72
C GLN A 75 1.09 15.57 10.51
N THR A 76 1.74 16.10 9.48
CA THR A 76 1.73 17.52 9.13
C THR A 76 1.77 17.68 7.62
N GLY A 77 1.07 18.68 7.07
CA GLY A 77 1.20 19.03 5.65
C GLY A 77 2.58 19.55 5.29
N ALA A 78 2.88 19.59 3.98
CA ALA A 78 4.10 20.22 3.48
C ALA A 78 4.09 21.74 3.71
N ARG A 79 5.24 22.31 4.08
CA ARG A 79 5.44 23.76 4.24
C ARG A 79 6.33 24.24 3.10
N TYR A 80 5.73 24.91 2.13
CA TYR A 80 6.45 25.38 0.94
C TYR A 80 6.92 26.84 1.06
N ASP A 81 6.32 27.63 1.95
CA ASP A 81 6.62 29.06 2.10
C ASP A 81 8.07 29.35 2.53
N GLU A 82 8.73 28.40 3.19
CA GLU A 82 10.13 28.49 3.62
C GLU A 82 11.14 28.07 2.54
N LEU A 83 10.67 27.56 1.39
CA LEU A 83 11.50 27.09 0.29
C LEU A 83 11.66 28.10 -0.86
N VAL A 84 10.99 29.26 -0.76
CA VAL A 84 11.03 30.36 -1.74
C VAL A 84 12.03 31.43 -1.32
#